data_AF-A0A537PE67-F1
#
_entry.id   AF-A0A537PE67-F1
#
_cell.length_a   1.000
_cell.length_b   1.000
_cell.length_c   1.000
_cell.angle_alpha   90.00
_cell.angle_beta   90.00
_cell.angle_gamma   90.00
#
_symmetry.space_group_name_H-M   'P 1'
#
loop_
_entity.id
_entity.type
_entity.pdbx_description
1 polymer ?
#
loop_
_entity_poly.entity_id
_entity_poly.type
_entity_poly.pdbx_seq_one_letter_code
_entity_poly.pdbx_strand_id
1 'polypeptide(L)' 'RPEKLRVASGRKKSAGNSLTGEITQAIYSGASVTYRIHTKVLGDMPLLAFIQNQTGEVLDTGAAVTVSWDKEQTIPVEA' A
#
# COMPACT_ATOMS: atom_id res chain seq x y z
N ARG A 1 -5.91 7.81 2.81
CA ARG A 1 -4.79 8.67 2.37
C ARG A 1 -3.51 7.84 2.32
N PRO A 2 -2.56 8.09 1.39
CA PRO A 2 -1.39 7.24 1.18
C PRO A 2 -0.52 7.00 2.43
N GLU A 3 -0.32 8.03 3.25
CA GLU A 3 0.49 8.03 4.47
C GLU A 3 -0.16 7.29 5.66
N LYS A 4 -1.41 6.86 5.50
CA LYS A 4 -2.17 6.09 6.50
C LYS A 4 -2.21 4.59 6.19
N LEU A 5 -1.60 4.19 5.08
CA LEU A 5 -1.51 2.81 4.66
C LEU A 5 -0.23 2.16 5.20
N ARG A 6 -0.33 0.88 5.53
CA ARG A 6 0.80 0.01 5.85
C ARG A 6 0.93 -1.04 4.76
N VAL A 7 2.15 -1.30 4.30
CA VAL A 7 2.44 -2.29 3.26
C VAL A 7 3.31 -3.38 3.86
N ALA A 8 2.92 -4.64 3.68
CA ALA A 8 3.70 -5.79 4.08
C ALA A 8 3.91 -6.75 2.91
N SER A 9 5.08 -7.39 2.85
CA SER A 9 5.39 -8.43 1.89
C SER A 9 4.46 -9.63 2.02
N GLY A 10 4.03 -10.17 0.87
CA GLY A 10 3.20 -11.34 0.74
C GLY A 10 1.75 -11.15 1.22
N ARG A 11 1.07 -12.28 1.41
CA ARG A 11 -0.30 -12.31 1.94
C ARG A 11 -0.27 -12.44 3.45
N LYS A 12 -0.61 -11.38 4.17
CA LYS A 12 -0.71 -11.39 5.64
C LYS A 12 -2.16 -11.22 6.08
N LYS A 13 -2.50 -11.86 7.21
CA LYS A 13 -3.76 -11.56 7.90
C LYS A 13 -3.65 -10.18 8.53
N SER A 14 -4.56 -9.28 8.17
CA SER A 14 -4.74 -7.99 8.84
C SER A 14 -5.93 -8.09 9.79
N ALA A 15 -5.82 -7.51 10.99
CA ALA A 15 -6.93 -7.39 11.92
C ALA A 15 -7.93 -6.27 11.54
N GLY A 16 -7.57 -5.43 10.56
CA GLY A 16 -8.39 -4.33 10.06
C GLY A 16 -8.65 -4.43 8.57
N ASN A 17 -8.98 -3.29 7.96
CA ASN A 17 -9.20 -3.22 6.52
C ASN A 17 -7.90 -3.58 5.78
N SER A 18 -8.03 -4.37 4.71
CA SER A 18 -6.88 -4.75 3.89
C SER A 18 -7.24 -5.07 2.45
N LEU A 19 -6.26 -4.91 1.57
CA LEU A 19 -6.28 -5.29 0.17
C LEU A 19 -4.99 -6.02 -0.18
N THR A 20 -5.08 -7.00 -1.07
CA THR A 20 -3.89 -7.63 -1.67
C THR A 20 -3.62 -7.02 -3.03
N GLY A 21 -2.35 -6.90 -3.38
CA GLY A 21 -1.93 -6.34 -4.66
C GLY A 21 -0.48 -6.66 -5.01
N GLU A 22 0.00 -5.99 -6.04
CA GLU A 22 1.36 -6.10 -6.55
C GLU A 22 1.96 -4.70 -6.71
N ILE A 23 3.22 -4.51 -6.31
CA ILE A 23 3.94 -3.25 -6.52
C ILE A 23 4.28 -3.14 -8.01
N THR A 24 3.71 -2.14 -8.69
CA THR A 24 4.05 -1.86 -10.09
C THR A 24 5.13 -0.81 -10.24
N GLN A 25 5.35 0.00 -9.20
CA GLN A 25 6.40 1.02 -9.18
C GLN A 25 6.78 1.37 -7.74
N ALA A 26 8.08 1.53 -7.49
CA ALA A 26 8.64 2.12 -6.28
C ALA A 26 9.33 3.44 -6.62
N ILE A 27 8.90 4.54 -5.99
CA ILE A 27 9.43 5.88 -6.22
C ILE A 27 10.14 6.34 -4.95
N TYR A 28 11.46 6.46 -5.00
CA TYR A 28 12.29 6.84 -3.85
C TYR A 28 12.47 8.35 -3.77
N SER A 29 12.26 8.90 -2.57
CA SER A 29 12.47 10.32 -2.28
C SER A 29 13.03 10.48 -0.87
N GLY A 30 14.35 10.69 -0.77
CA GLY A 30 15.06 10.77 0.50
C GLY A 30 14.84 9.50 1.34
N ALA A 31 14.38 9.69 2.58
CA ALA A 31 14.09 8.60 3.52
C ALA A 31 12.69 7.98 3.36
N SER A 32 12.07 8.12 2.19
CA SER A 32 10.71 7.63 1.94
C SER A 32 10.58 6.96 0.58
N VAL A 33 9.60 6.07 0.48
CA VAL A 33 9.21 5.41 -0.77
C VAL A 33 7.71 5.55 -0.96
N THR A 34 7.31 5.90 -2.18
CA THR A 34 5.92 5.82 -2.61
C THR A 34 5.75 4.62 -3.51
N TYR A 35 4.91 3.68 -3.10
CA TYR A 35 4.53 2.53 -3.90
C TYR A 35 3.27 2.83 -4.71
N ARG A 36 3.29 2.48 -5.99
CA ARG A 36 2.09 2.29 -6.80
C ARG A 36 1.76 0.81 -6.77
N ILE A 37 0.57 0.50 -6.29
CA ILE A 37 0.14 -0.88 -6.04
C ILE A 37 -1.08 -1.15 -6.90
N HIS A 38 -0.96 -2.11 -7.80
CA HIS A 38 -2.11 -2.61 -8.53
C HIS A 38 -2.90 -3.54 -7.61
N THR A 39 -4.20 -3.30 -7.49
CA THR A 39 -5.12 -4.17 -6.75
C THR A 39 -6.27 -4.54 -7.65
N LYS A 40 -6.71 -5.80 -7.58
CA LYS A 40 -7.79 -6.31 -8.45
C LYS A 40 -9.09 -5.51 -8.32
N VAL A 41 -9.39 -4.97 -7.13
CA VAL A 41 -10.64 -4.27 -6.85
C VAL A 41 -10.68 -2.82 -7.33
N LEU A 42 -9.52 -2.21 -7.61
CA LEU A 42 -9.41 -0.85 -8.14
C LEU A 42 -9.20 -0.80 -9.66
N GLY A 43 -9.11 -1.97 -10.32
CA GLY A 43 -8.83 -2.06 -11.75
C GLY A 43 -7.51 -1.37 -12.12
N ASP A 44 -7.56 -0.47 -13.11
CA ASP A 44 -6.38 0.25 -13.60
C ASP A 44 -5.93 1.39 -12.68
N MET A 45 -6.73 1.76 -11.68
CA MET A 45 -6.38 2.81 -10.73
C MET A 45 -5.41 2.27 -9.67
N PRO A 46 -4.16 2.76 -9.60
CA PRO A 46 -3.21 2.29 -8.61
C PRO A 46 -3.55 2.84 -7.22
N LEU A 47 -3.41 1.99 -6.21
CA LEU A 47 -3.38 2.42 -4.82
C LEU A 47 -1.99 3.01 -4.52
N LEU A 48 -1.96 4.24 -4.02
CA LEU A 48 -0.71 4.90 -3.60
C LEU A 48 -0.49 4.69 -2.11
N ALA A 49 0.68 4.19 -1.74
CA ALA A 49 1.11 4.07 -0.34
C ALA A 49 2.43 4.81 -0.13
N PHE A 50 2.49 5.66 0.89
CA PHE A 50 3.68 6.42 1.26
C PHE A 50 4.27 5.87 2.55
N ILE A 51 5.49 5.33 2.48
CA ILE A 51 6.17 4.66 3.60
C ILE A 51 7.48 5.39 3.90
N GLN A 52 7.72 5.68 5.18
CA GLN A 52 9.04 6.09 5.63
C GLN A 52 9.95 4.86 5.75
N ASN A 53 11.09 4.89 5.06
CA ASN A 53 12.06 3.80 5.07
C ASN A 53 12.92 3.84 6.35
N GLN A 54 12.29 3.58 7.50
CA GLN A 54 12.98 3.56 8.80
C GLN A 54 13.56 2.18 9.16
N THR A 55 13.03 1.12 8.54
CA THR A 55 13.39 -0.28 8.86
C THR A 55 14.40 -0.88 7.88
N GLY A 56 14.62 -0.24 6.73
CA GLY A 56 15.47 -0.77 5.64
C GLY A 56 14.79 -1.84 4.77
N GLU A 57 13.57 -2.26 5.10
CA GLU A 57 12.81 -3.21 4.27
C GLU A 57 12.17 -2.45 3.11
N VAL A 58 12.77 -2.63 1.92
CA VAL A 58 12.27 -2.09 0.67
C VAL A 58 11.70 -3.23 -0.17
N LEU A 59 10.52 -3.00 -0.73
CA LEU A 59 9.81 -3.99 -1.53
C LEU A 59 10.00 -3.66 -3.01
N ASP A 60 10.40 -4.67 -3.78
CA ASP A 60 10.68 -4.50 -5.20
C ASP A 60 9.42 -4.42 -6.06
N THR A 61 9.59 -3.91 -7.28
CA THR A 61 8.55 -4.02 -8.32
C THR A 61 8.29 -5.50 -8.62
N GLY A 62 7.03 -5.88 -8.77
CA GLY A 62 6.58 -7.26 -8.90
C GLY A 62 6.29 -7.95 -7.57
N ALA A 63 6.63 -7.34 -6.42
CA ALA A 63 6.36 -7.95 -5.13
C ALA A 63 4.85 -8.02 -4.84
N ALA A 64 4.38 -9.22 -4.50
CA ALA A 64 3.06 -9.41 -3.93
C ALA A 64 3.01 -8.81 -2.52
N VAL A 65 1.97 -8.02 -2.23
CA VAL A 65 1.84 -7.28 -0.98
C VAL A 65 0.44 -7.33 -0.40
N THR A 66 0.37 -7.12 0.91
CA THR A 66 -0.85 -6.79 1.64
C THR A 66 -0.78 -5.35 2.10
N VAL A 67 -1.75 -4.54 1.67
CA VAL A 67 -1.93 -3.17 2.13
C VAL A 67 -3.01 -3.17 3.21
N SER A 68 -2.78 -2.50 4.34
CA SER A 68 -3.74 -2.43 5.44
C SER A 68 -3.88 -1.02 6.01
N TRP A 69 -5.04 -0.72 6.60
CA TRP A 69 -5.31 0.54 7.29
C TRP A 69 -6.31 0.36 8.43
N ASP A 70 -6.32 1.35 9.32
CA ASP A 70 -7.27 1.41 10.42
C ASP A 70 -8.64 1.86 9.90
N LYS A 71 -9.72 1.28 10.43
CA LYS A 71 -11.08 1.52 9.93
C LYS A 71 -11.46 3.00 9.98
N GLU A 72 -10.97 3.74 10.97
CA GLU A 72 -11.16 5.17 11.20
C GLU A 72 -10.55 6.05 10.10
N GLN A 73 -9.66 5.51 9.27
CA GLN A 73 -9.07 6.22 8.13
C GLN A 73 -9.91 6.08 6.85
N THR A 74 -11.06 5.41 6.94
CA THR A 74 -12.02 5.27 5.83
C THR A 74 -12.97 6.45 5.84
N ILE A 75 -13.03 7.19 4.73
CA ILE A 75 -13.99 8.28 4.54
C ILE A 75 -14.98 7.80 3.48
N PRO A 76 -16.24 7.48 3.85
CA PRO A 76 -17.27 7.18 2.87
C PRO A 76 -17.58 8.45 2.08
N VAL A 77 -17.82 8.29 0.78
CA VAL A 77 -18.25 9.35 -0.13
C VAL A 77 -19.54 8.91 -0.82
N GLU A 78 -20.38 9.86 -1.20
CA GLU A 78 -21.58 9.58 -1.99
C GLU A 78 -21.19 9.12 -3.41
N ALA A 79 -22.04 8.29 -4.00
CA ALA A 79 -21.83 7.67 -5.32
C ALA A 79 -22.41 8.49 -6.46
#